data_AF-A0A9D2MP28-F1
#
_entry.id   AF-A0A9D2MP28-F1
#
_cell.length_a   1.000
_cell.length_b   1.000
_cell.length_c   1.000
_cell.angle_alpha   90.00
_cell.angle_beta   90.00
_cell.angle_gamma   90.00
#
_symmetry.space_group_name_H-M   'P 1'
#
loop_
_entity.id
_entity.type
_entity.pdbx_description
1 polymer ?
#
loop_
_entity_poly.entity_id
_entity_poly.type
_entity_poly.pdbx_seq_one_letter_code
_entity_poly.pdbx_strand_id
1 'polypeptide(L)'
;MTQATRRMLVGQPVNAAEEEEMLTPIQMVVRNFLHDRVAVAGVVCFLLIFLCCIVLPFFLPMDKYFQDVTQANVAPGFSMLKAPSGLNGNAQSVSVGSTFSVGIDRDGNVYEWGTFPNEKLKNIPAASEMGKVTQVSAGLDHILAVNEEGQLFTWGNDRMGLEAIPIELRTGEDIKQILACYQFSLALTEKGKLYNWGNSYLVNISFPEGVQGNIDKVAANTNLVAALTKDGRVEPLTKKSSAFTKVPEEIQGQVTDIAMTDESLAAVTESGQVYVWGNSGKGTTDIPEEIQGHVKALSAGRYNFVALLDDNRLVSWGDNTFQQANVPDVSEEIVSISSGYYGNYAISESGKVHGWGLKGYLMGTDDLGRDVFRRLLQGGRMTMTVGAIAVIISTTIGILVGGISGYKGGKVDNLLMRFAEIVSSIPFLPFAIILSSILGNRISETQRIVMIMFILGVLSWPGIARLVRGSVLAEREQEFVTAAKALGVKEFGIIFRHILPNIVTVIIVNATLDFATCMLTESSLSFIGFGVTEPNPTWGNMLTGSQNAKVIEDYWWRWVFPAITLGICTISINCVGDGLRDAVDPKSNER
;
A
#
# COMPACT_ATOMS: atom_id res chain seq x y z
N MET A 1 -34.52 33.08 -38.78
CA MET A 1 -33.56 32.20 -39.49
C MET A 1 -32.62 33.08 -40.27
N THR A 2 -31.33 33.06 -39.94
CA THR A 2 -30.32 33.82 -40.67
C THR A 2 -30.08 33.17 -42.04
N GLN A 3 -29.55 33.95 -42.99
CA GLN A 3 -29.32 33.51 -44.37
C GLN A 3 -28.38 32.28 -44.44
N ALA A 4 -27.47 32.17 -43.46
CA ALA A 4 -26.58 31.05 -43.26
C ALA A 4 -27.29 29.75 -42.80
N THR A 5 -28.28 29.82 -41.90
CA THR A 5 -29.08 28.65 -41.47
C THR A 5 -29.82 28.01 -42.65
N ARG A 6 -30.22 28.84 -43.62
CA ARG A 6 -30.92 28.41 -44.84
C ARG A 6 -29.99 27.72 -45.84
N ARG A 7 -28.70 28.08 -45.87
CA ARG A 7 -27.68 27.48 -46.77
C ARG A 7 -27.23 26.09 -46.30
N MET A 8 -27.11 25.89 -44.98
CA MET A 8 -26.73 24.59 -44.40
C MET A 8 -27.82 23.52 -44.59
N LEU A 9 -29.10 23.88 -44.45
CA LEU A 9 -30.25 23.01 -44.76
C LEU A 9 -30.34 22.59 -46.23
N VAL A 10 -29.64 23.29 -47.12
CA VAL A 10 -29.61 23.07 -48.58
C VAL A 10 -28.24 22.50 -49.03
N GLY A 11 -27.35 22.18 -48.09
CA GLY A 11 -26.06 21.54 -48.38
C GLY A 11 -25.03 22.43 -49.08
N GLN A 12 -25.15 23.76 -49.00
CA GLN A 12 -24.13 24.68 -49.51
C GLN A 12 -22.98 24.87 -48.50
N PRO A 13 -21.71 24.97 -48.95
CA PRO A 13 -20.58 25.21 -48.08
C PRO A 13 -20.71 26.59 -47.40
N VAL A 14 -20.61 26.59 -46.07
CA VAL A 14 -20.68 27.78 -45.22
C VAL A 14 -19.24 28.22 -44.91
N ASN A 15 -18.93 29.51 -45.03
CA ASN A 15 -17.60 30.03 -44.71
C ASN A 15 -17.37 30.02 -43.18
N ALA A 16 -16.11 29.89 -42.74
CA ALA A 16 -15.75 29.83 -41.31
C ALA A 16 -16.34 30.98 -40.47
N ALA A 17 -16.40 32.20 -41.03
CA ALA A 17 -17.00 33.36 -40.38
C ALA A 17 -18.55 33.27 -40.25
N GLU A 18 -19.25 32.67 -41.22
CA GLU A 18 -20.69 32.46 -41.16
C GLU A 18 -21.04 31.34 -40.15
N GLU A 19 -20.11 30.40 -39.92
CA GLU A 19 -20.24 29.33 -38.93
C GLU A 19 -20.00 29.83 -37.50
N GLU A 20 -19.06 30.76 -37.29
CA GLU A 20 -18.82 31.44 -36.01
C GLU A 20 -20.00 32.31 -35.57
N GLU A 21 -20.69 33.00 -36.49
CA GLU A 21 -21.91 33.78 -36.18
C GLU A 21 -23.08 32.90 -35.71
N MET A 22 -23.06 31.60 -35.98
CA MET A 22 -24.15 30.67 -35.63
C MET A 22 -23.94 29.93 -34.31
N LEU A 23 -22.75 29.99 -33.72
CA LEU A 23 -22.43 29.28 -32.48
C LEU A 23 -22.76 30.14 -31.25
N THR A 24 -23.38 29.53 -30.25
CA THR A 24 -23.51 30.17 -28.93
C THR A 24 -22.12 30.35 -28.30
N PRO A 25 -21.92 31.33 -27.39
CA PRO A 25 -20.64 31.55 -26.73
C PRO A 25 -20.06 30.29 -26.07
N ILE A 26 -20.91 29.47 -25.44
CA ILE A 26 -20.49 28.20 -24.83
C ILE A 26 -20.03 27.19 -25.88
N GLN A 27 -20.73 27.07 -27.01
CA GLN A 27 -20.31 26.16 -28.09
C GLN A 27 -18.98 26.59 -28.71
N MET A 28 -18.73 27.89 -28.82
CA MET A 28 -17.46 28.44 -29.28
C MET A 28 -16.31 28.08 -28.32
N VAL A 29 -16.52 28.26 -27.01
CA VAL A 29 -15.55 27.86 -25.97
C VAL A 29 -15.28 26.36 -26.04
N VAL A 30 -16.31 25.51 -26.13
CA VAL A 30 -16.13 24.06 -26.22
C VAL A 30 -15.36 23.68 -27.50
N ARG A 31 -15.67 24.30 -28.64
CA ARG A 31 -14.95 24.07 -29.90
C ARG A 31 -13.48 24.45 -29.78
N ASN A 32 -13.18 25.64 -29.25
CA ASN A 32 -11.82 26.12 -29.08
C ASN A 32 -11.03 25.22 -28.12
N PHE A 33 -11.64 24.84 -27.00
CA PHE A 33 -11.05 23.93 -26.03
C PHE A 33 -10.71 22.56 -26.65
N LEU A 34 -11.61 22.00 -27.46
CA LEU A 34 -11.37 20.71 -28.12
C LEU A 34 -10.29 20.76 -29.21
N HIS A 35 -9.97 21.95 -29.75
CA HIS A 35 -8.85 22.12 -30.67
C HIS A 35 -7.49 22.19 -29.94
N ASP A 36 -7.49 22.58 -28.66
CA ASP A 36 -6.29 22.53 -27.82
C ASP A 36 -5.96 21.09 -27.41
N ARG A 37 -5.01 20.49 -28.14
CA ARG A 37 -4.55 19.13 -27.90
C ARG A 37 -3.93 18.95 -26.51
N VAL A 38 -3.29 19.99 -25.96
CA VAL A 38 -2.64 19.93 -24.65
C VAL A 38 -3.71 19.91 -23.56
N ALA A 39 -4.73 20.76 -23.67
CA ALA A 39 -5.86 20.78 -22.75
C ALA A 39 -6.65 19.46 -22.78
N VAL A 40 -6.95 18.94 -23.97
CA VAL A 40 -7.65 17.65 -24.13
C VAL A 40 -6.83 16.50 -23.54
N ALA A 41 -5.52 16.44 -23.79
CA ALA A 41 -4.65 15.44 -23.17
C ALA A 41 -4.63 15.56 -21.63
N GLY A 42 -4.59 16.79 -21.11
CA GLY A 42 -4.71 17.07 -19.67
C GLY A 42 -6.01 16.53 -19.08
N VAL A 43 -7.16 16.76 -19.73
CA VAL A 43 -8.46 16.21 -19.29
C VAL A 43 -8.42 14.69 -19.25
N VAL A 44 -7.95 14.04 -20.31
CA VAL A 44 -7.89 12.57 -20.38
C VAL A 44 -6.99 12.01 -19.27
N CYS A 45 -5.79 12.55 -19.12
CA CYS A 45 -4.86 12.13 -18.07
C CYS A 45 -5.42 12.32 -16.66
N PHE A 46 -5.99 13.49 -16.37
CA PHE A 46 -6.62 13.76 -15.09
C PHE A 46 -7.79 12.82 -14.81
N LEU A 47 -8.68 12.61 -15.78
CA LEU A 47 -9.82 11.71 -15.62
C LEU A 47 -9.39 10.26 -15.38
N LEU A 48 -8.35 9.79 -16.07
CA LEU A 48 -7.80 8.45 -15.82
C LEU A 48 -7.26 8.32 -14.38
N ILE A 49 -6.47 9.28 -13.91
CA ILE A 49 -5.95 9.28 -12.53
C ILE A 49 -7.10 9.36 -11.52
N PHE A 50 -8.04 10.28 -11.75
CA PHE A 50 -9.21 10.48 -10.91
C PHE A 50 -10.04 9.20 -10.79
N LEU A 51 -10.37 8.57 -11.92
CA LEU A 51 -11.13 7.32 -11.94
C LEU A 51 -10.37 6.19 -11.25
N CYS A 52 -9.05 6.06 -11.46
CA CYS A 52 -8.24 5.08 -10.75
C CYS A 52 -8.30 5.29 -9.23
N CYS A 53 -8.11 6.52 -8.74
CA CYS A 53 -8.14 6.84 -7.31
C CYS A 53 -9.52 6.69 -6.67
N ILE A 54 -10.60 6.84 -7.43
CA ILE A 54 -11.97 6.68 -6.91
C ILE A 54 -12.43 5.23 -7.00
N VAL A 55 -12.24 4.57 -8.15
CA VAL A 55 -12.84 3.27 -8.46
C VAL A 55 -12.01 2.11 -7.92
N LEU A 56 -10.70 2.10 -8.14
CA LEU A 56 -9.87 0.94 -7.78
C LEU A 56 -9.84 0.63 -6.27
N PRO A 57 -9.86 1.61 -5.34
CA PRO A 57 -9.92 1.31 -3.91
C PRO A 57 -11.16 0.51 -3.46
N PHE A 58 -12.24 0.48 -4.23
CA PHE A 58 -13.40 -0.38 -3.93
C PHE A 58 -13.09 -1.86 -4.19
N PHE A 59 -12.26 -2.17 -5.19
CA PHE A 59 -11.82 -3.53 -5.53
C PHE A 59 -10.54 -3.93 -4.79
N LEU A 60 -9.76 -2.95 -4.35
CA LEU A 60 -8.49 -3.13 -3.63
C LEU A 60 -8.58 -2.45 -2.26
N PRO A 61 -9.40 -2.99 -1.33
CA PRO A 61 -9.50 -2.43 0.01
C PRO A 61 -8.14 -2.47 0.71
N MET A 62 -7.89 -1.52 1.60
CA MET A 62 -6.67 -1.47 2.38
C MET A 62 -7.06 -1.30 3.84
N ASP A 63 -6.45 -2.10 4.70
CA ASP A 63 -6.41 -1.81 6.12
C ASP A 63 -5.40 -0.70 6.37
N LYS A 64 -5.89 0.45 6.86
CA LYS A 64 -5.07 1.63 7.14
C LYS A 64 -4.09 1.38 8.28
N TYR A 65 -4.42 0.47 9.19
CA TYR A 65 -3.63 0.17 10.38
C TYR A 65 -2.69 -1.01 10.18
N PHE A 66 -2.71 -1.64 9.00
CA PHE A 66 -1.78 -2.71 8.67
C PHE A 66 -0.34 -2.24 8.81
N GLN A 67 0.46 -3.01 9.56
CA GLN A 67 1.90 -2.83 9.68
C GLN A 67 2.56 -4.19 9.81
N ASP A 68 3.59 -4.42 9.01
CA ASP A 68 4.43 -5.60 9.11
C ASP A 68 5.85 -5.28 8.67
N VAL A 69 6.72 -5.10 9.66
CA VAL A 69 8.13 -4.77 9.43
C VAL A 69 8.90 -5.89 8.70
N THR A 70 8.38 -7.12 8.67
CA THR A 70 9.02 -8.22 7.94
C THR A 70 8.89 -8.05 6.43
N GLN A 71 7.99 -7.18 6.00
CA GLN A 71 7.79 -6.78 4.61
C GLN A 71 8.19 -5.32 4.38
N ALA A 72 8.97 -4.72 5.28
CA ALA A 72 9.42 -3.35 5.12
C ALA A 72 10.35 -3.18 3.93
N ASN A 73 10.11 -2.14 3.13
CA ASN A 73 10.94 -1.75 1.98
C ASN A 73 11.17 -2.89 0.97
N VAL A 74 10.12 -3.64 0.66
CA VAL A 74 10.13 -4.61 -0.42
C VAL A 74 10.06 -3.87 -1.75
N ALA A 75 11.02 -4.17 -2.64
CA ALA A 75 11.06 -3.60 -3.98
C ALA A 75 9.86 -4.04 -4.84
N PRO A 76 9.46 -3.23 -5.84
CA PRO A 76 8.42 -3.61 -6.79
C PRO A 76 8.76 -4.90 -7.54
N GLY A 77 7.78 -5.80 -7.69
CA GLY A 77 7.95 -7.05 -8.42
C GLY A 77 7.04 -8.18 -7.93
N PHE A 78 7.05 -9.28 -8.67
CA PHE A 78 6.25 -10.48 -8.37
C PHE A 78 7.12 -11.76 -8.33
N SER A 79 8.35 -11.65 -7.83
CA SER A 79 9.33 -12.74 -7.82
C SER A 79 9.21 -13.69 -6.62
N MET A 80 8.45 -13.35 -5.56
CA MET A 80 8.51 -14.05 -4.28
C MET A 80 8.13 -15.53 -4.35
N LEU A 81 7.20 -15.89 -5.25
CA LEU A 81 6.76 -17.28 -5.45
C LEU A 81 7.32 -17.93 -6.73
N LYS A 82 8.23 -17.25 -7.43
CA LYS A 82 8.73 -17.68 -8.74
C LYS A 82 9.98 -18.54 -8.57
N ALA A 83 9.76 -19.82 -8.24
CA ALA A 83 10.83 -20.80 -8.12
C ALA A 83 11.69 -20.86 -9.42
N PRO A 84 13.03 -20.92 -9.30
CA PRO A 84 13.93 -21.06 -10.44
C PRO A 84 13.68 -22.32 -11.26
N SER A 85 13.98 -22.25 -12.56
CA SER A 85 13.76 -23.38 -13.49
C SER A 85 14.55 -24.64 -13.12
N GLY A 86 15.70 -24.51 -12.43
CA GLY A 86 16.51 -25.65 -11.97
C GLY A 86 15.80 -26.52 -10.93
N LEU A 87 14.85 -25.96 -10.17
CA LEU A 87 14.03 -26.71 -9.23
C LEU A 87 12.83 -27.38 -9.91
N ASN A 88 12.41 -26.92 -11.09
CA ASN A 88 11.15 -27.38 -11.67
C ASN A 88 11.32 -28.76 -12.32
N GLY A 89 10.77 -29.79 -11.67
CA GLY A 89 10.94 -31.19 -12.08
C GLY A 89 12.16 -31.87 -11.44
N ASN A 90 12.85 -31.19 -10.52
CA ASN A 90 13.99 -31.74 -9.79
C ASN A 90 14.06 -31.26 -8.33
N ALA A 91 13.02 -30.59 -7.80
CA ALA A 91 13.04 -30.07 -6.44
C ALA A 91 13.04 -31.21 -5.43
N GLN A 92 13.87 -31.06 -4.39
CA GLN A 92 13.88 -31.91 -3.20
C GLN A 92 13.16 -31.22 -2.04
N SER A 93 13.49 -29.94 -1.78
CA SER A 93 12.83 -29.17 -0.72
C SER A 93 12.85 -27.67 -1.02
N VAL A 94 11.89 -26.95 -0.44
CA VAL A 94 11.79 -25.49 -0.50
C VAL A 94 11.48 -24.99 0.91
N SER A 95 12.02 -23.84 1.28
CA SER A 95 11.74 -23.12 2.52
C SER A 95 11.44 -21.65 2.24
N VAL A 96 10.42 -21.13 2.92
CA VAL A 96 9.89 -19.77 2.68
C VAL A 96 10.39 -18.83 3.76
N GLY A 97 11.12 -17.80 3.35
CA GLY A 97 11.54 -16.69 4.22
C GLY A 97 10.53 -15.55 4.21
N SER A 98 10.93 -14.38 4.73
CA SER A 98 10.06 -13.20 4.85
C SER A 98 9.52 -12.69 3.51
N THR A 99 10.42 -12.50 2.55
CA THR A 99 10.18 -11.88 1.24
C THR A 99 10.98 -12.57 0.14
N PHE A 100 11.66 -13.66 0.49
CA PHE A 100 12.48 -14.51 -0.35
C PHE A 100 12.20 -15.99 -0.04
N SER A 101 12.76 -16.89 -0.83
CA SER A 101 12.69 -18.32 -0.58
C SER A 101 14.01 -18.97 -0.99
N VAL A 102 14.29 -20.13 -0.39
CA VAL A 102 15.45 -20.97 -0.71
C VAL A 102 14.95 -22.38 -1.01
N GLY A 103 15.62 -23.08 -1.91
CA GLY A 103 15.30 -24.47 -2.22
C GLY A 103 16.52 -25.22 -2.68
N ILE A 104 16.40 -26.55 -2.66
CA ILE A 104 17.42 -27.46 -3.17
C ILE A 104 16.82 -28.44 -4.17
N ASP A 105 17.61 -28.76 -5.19
CA ASP A 105 17.31 -29.86 -6.10
C ASP A 105 17.78 -31.21 -5.54
N ARG A 106 17.46 -32.32 -6.22
CA ARG A 106 17.86 -33.69 -5.83
C ARG A 106 19.38 -33.94 -5.93
N ASP A 107 20.09 -33.06 -6.64
CA ASP A 107 21.54 -33.07 -6.76
C ASP A 107 22.23 -32.29 -5.63
N GLY A 108 21.45 -31.60 -4.79
CA GLY A 108 21.90 -30.82 -3.64
C GLY A 108 22.39 -29.42 -3.98
N ASN A 109 22.04 -28.89 -5.16
CA ASN A 109 22.32 -27.50 -5.53
C ASN A 109 21.32 -26.57 -4.85
N VAL A 110 21.83 -25.45 -4.31
CA VAL A 110 21.02 -24.43 -3.61
C VAL A 110 20.57 -23.34 -4.58
N TYR A 111 19.31 -22.95 -4.47
CA TYR A 111 18.68 -21.90 -5.25
C TYR A 111 17.96 -20.91 -4.34
N GLU A 112 18.10 -19.62 -4.63
CA GLU A 112 17.40 -18.54 -3.93
C GLU A 112 16.63 -17.66 -4.91
N TRP A 113 15.48 -17.15 -4.47
CA TRP A 113 14.67 -16.23 -5.26
C TRP A 113 13.78 -15.34 -4.38
N GLY A 114 13.17 -14.33 -5.01
CA GLY A 114 12.28 -13.37 -4.36
C GLY A 114 12.89 -11.98 -4.27
N THR A 115 12.63 -11.27 -3.18
CA THR A 115 13.16 -9.94 -2.89
C THR A 115 13.93 -10.03 -1.58
N PHE A 116 15.25 -9.86 -1.63
CA PHE A 116 16.10 -10.07 -0.46
C PHE A 116 16.06 -8.86 0.50
N PRO A 117 15.78 -9.04 1.80
CA PRO A 117 15.80 -7.97 2.80
C PRO A 117 17.16 -7.28 2.96
N ASN A 118 18.24 -7.96 2.58
CA ASN A 118 19.61 -7.47 2.67
C ASN A 118 20.49 -8.10 1.58
N GLU A 119 21.57 -7.42 1.22
CA GLU A 119 22.51 -7.88 0.21
C GLU A 119 23.33 -9.09 0.63
N LYS A 120 23.51 -9.35 1.94
CA LYS A 120 24.31 -10.49 2.43
C LYS A 120 23.67 -11.83 2.08
N LEU A 121 22.35 -11.90 1.92
CA LEU A 121 21.67 -13.11 1.47
C LEU A 121 22.12 -13.55 0.08
N LYS A 122 22.51 -12.62 -0.79
CA LYS A 122 23.00 -12.94 -2.14
C LYS A 122 24.36 -13.63 -2.15
N ASN A 123 25.07 -13.66 -1.02
CA ASN A 123 26.39 -14.28 -0.89
C ASN A 123 26.25 -15.75 -0.49
N ILE A 124 25.66 -16.55 -1.38
CA ILE A 124 25.53 -18.00 -1.20
C ILE A 124 26.94 -18.61 -1.10
N PRO A 125 27.25 -19.44 -0.09
CA PRO A 125 28.52 -20.17 -0.02
C PRO A 125 28.76 -21.00 -1.30
N ALA A 126 30.03 -21.21 -1.66
CA ALA A 126 30.31 -21.91 -2.92
C ALA A 126 29.89 -23.38 -2.85
N ALA A 127 29.38 -23.94 -3.96
CA ALA A 127 29.01 -25.36 -4.01
C ALA A 127 30.20 -26.29 -3.69
N SER A 128 31.43 -25.88 -4.04
CA SER A 128 32.65 -26.58 -3.67
C SER A 128 32.96 -26.57 -2.17
N GLU A 129 32.40 -25.61 -1.43
CA GLU A 129 32.54 -25.51 0.03
C GLU A 129 31.41 -26.25 0.76
N MET A 130 30.18 -26.16 0.25
CA MET A 130 29.03 -26.82 0.88
C MET A 130 28.93 -28.31 0.56
N GLY A 131 29.43 -28.75 -0.59
CA GLY A 131 29.14 -30.09 -1.09
C GLY A 131 27.65 -30.28 -1.38
N LYS A 132 27.16 -31.53 -1.27
CA LYS A 132 25.76 -31.86 -1.55
C LYS A 132 24.87 -31.44 -0.38
N VAL A 133 24.04 -30.40 -0.57
CA VAL A 133 23.11 -29.92 0.46
C VAL A 133 21.87 -30.83 0.54
N THR A 134 21.45 -31.17 1.75
CA THR A 134 20.32 -32.08 2.03
C THR A 134 19.15 -31.40 2.73
N GLN A 135 19.39 -30.31 3.46
CA GLN A 135 18.35 -29.51 4.11
C GLN A 135 18.64 -28.01 3.98
N VAL A 136 17.58 -27.20 3.83
CA VAL A 136 17.64 -25.74 3.86
C VAL A 136 16.48 -25.16 4.67
N SER A 137 16.71 -24.03 5.33
CA SER A 137 15.69 -23.28 6.03
C SER A 137 15.90 -21.77 5.89
N ALA A 138 14.88 -21.04 5.48
CA ALA A 138 14.90 -19.58 5.34
C ALA A 138 14.17 -18.88 6.50
N GLY A 139 14.82 -17.89 7.10
CA GLY A 139 14.29 -17.09 8.20
C GLY A 139 13.80 -15.71 7.76
N LEU A 140 13.92 -14.73 8.67
CA LEU A 140 13.63 -13.33 8.34
C LEU A 140 14.60 -12.80 7.30
N ASP A 141 15.89 -12.94 7.57
CA ASP A 141 16.96 -12.28 6.81
C ASP A 141 18.28 -13.09 6.79
N HIS A 142 18.21 -14.38 7.14
CA HIS A 142 19.29 -15.36 7.08
C HIS A 142 18.78 -16.75 6.65
N ILE A 143 19.70 -17.62 6.23
CA ILE A 143 19.43 -18.99 5.80
C ILE A 143 20.34 -19.96 6.56
N LEU A 144 19.83 -21.15 6.85
CA LEU A 144 20.60 -22.31 7.30
C LEU A 144 20.58 -23.40 6.23
N ALA A 145 21.69 -24.13 6.09
CA ALA A 145 21.77 -25.31 5.24
C ALA A 145 22.61 -26.41 5.88
N VAL A 146 22.27 -27.67 5.63
CA VAL A 146 23.05 -28.84 6.06
C VAL A 146 23.41 -29.69 4.85
N ASN A 147 24.65 -30.16 4.79
CA ASN A 147 25.11 -31.06 3.73
C ASN A 147 25.02 -32.54 4.11
N GLU A 148 25.34 -33.43 3.16
CA GLU A 148 25.33 -34.88 3.37
C GLU A 148 26.35 -35.37 4.42
N GLU A 149 27.35 -34.56 4.73
CA GLU A 149 28.37 -34.81 5.75
C GLU A 149 27.94 -34.32 7.15
N GLY A 150 26.73 -33.76 7.28
CA GLY A 150 26.19 -33.21 8.53
C GLY A 150 26.75 -31.84 8.91
N GLN A 151 27.49 -31.18 8.02
CA GLN A 151 28.04 -29.84 8.26
C GLN A 151 26.94 -28.78 8.09
N LEU A 152 26.87 -27.86 9.05
CA LEU A 152 25.92 -26.75 9.06
C LEU A 152 26.55 -25.48 8.49
N PHE A 153 25.83 -24.84 7.58
CA PHE A 153 26.17 -23.57 6.95
C PHE A 153 25.12 -22.51 7.28
N THR A 154 25.54 -21.26 7.31
CA THR A 154 24.66 -20.11 7.53
C THR A 154 25.18 -18.91 6.76
N TRP A 155 24.29 -18.13 6.17
CA TRP A 155 24.62 -16.87 5.49
C TRP A 155 23.41 -15.92 5.53
N GLY A 156 23.64 -14.66 5.11
CA GLY A 156 22.69 -13.57 5.28
C GLY A 156 23.06 -12.67 6.46
N ASN A 157 22.09 -12.30 7.28
CA ASN A 157 22.33 -11.44 8.44
C ASN A 157 23.12 -12.16 9.54
N ASP A 158 24.14 -11.50 10.06
CA ASP A 158 25.06 -11.99 11.10
C ASP A 158 24.81 -11.35 12.48
N ARG A 159 23.91 -10.35 12.56
CA ARG A 159 23.56 -9.68 13.81
C ARG A 159 23.09 -10.66 14.87
N MET A 160 23.28 -10.29 16.14
CA MET A 160 22.90 -11.10 17.30
C MET A 160 23.59 -12.48 17.35
N GLY A 161 24.67 -12.69 16.58
CA GLY A 161 25.41 -13.95 16.55
C GLY A 161 24.71 -15.04 15.73
N LEU A 162 23.91 -14.68 14.72
CA LEU A 162 23.26 -15.66 13.83
C LEU A 162 24.26 -16.53 13.05
N GLU A 163 25.47 -16.02 12.81
CA GLU A 163 26.59 -16.78 12.21
C GLU A 163 27.34 -17.69 13.21
N ALA A 164 27.13 -17.51 14.51
CA ALA A 164 27.87 -18.18 15.57
C ALA A 164 27.29 -19.58 15.86
N ILE A 165 27.40 -20.49 14.88
CA ILE A 165 27.00 -21.89 15.03
C ILE A 165 27.69 -22.51 16.27
N PRO A 166 26.93 -23.13 17.20
CA PRO A 166 27.46 -23.84 18.36
C PRO A 166 28.57 -24.83 18.02
N ILE A 167 29.60 -24.91 18.86
CA ILE A 167 30.80 -25.72 18.59
C ILE A 167 30.46 -27.22 18.49
N GLU A 168 29.49 -27.67 19.28
CA GLU A 168 29.04 -29.06 19.31
C GLU A 168 28.51 -29.51 17.95
N LEU A 169 27.76 -28.64 17.26
CA LEU A 169 27.23 -28.89 15.92
C LEU A 169 28.32 -28.90 14.84
N ARG A 170 29.46 -28.22 15.08
CA ARG A 170 30.61 -28.24 14.17
C ARG A 170 31.45 -29.51 14.31
N THR A 171 31.30 -30.23 15.42
CA THR A 171 32.13 -31.40 15.77
C THR A 171 31.49 -32.75 15.44
N GLY A 172 30.36 -32.77 14.71
CA GLY A 172 29.77 -34.00 14.15
C GLY A 172 28.57 -34.56 14.91
N GLU A 173 27.59 -33.73 15.26
CA GLU A 173 26.25 -34.24 15.62
C GLU A 173 25.40 -34.42 14.35
N ASP A 174 24.69 -35.55 14.24
CA ASP A 174 23.79 -35.80 13.11
C ASP A 174 22.55 -34.91 13.23
N ILE A 175 22.32 -34.05 12.25
CA ILE A 175 21.24 -33.05 12.27
C ILE A 175 19.97 -33.63 11.66
N LYS A 176 18.91 -33.68 12.46
CA LYS A 176 17.56 -34.10 12.05
C LYS A 176 16.77 -32.96 11.40
N GLN A 177 16.79 -31.78 12.01
CA GLN A 177 15.99 -30.63 11.56
C GLN A 177 16.73 -29.32 11.84
N ILE A 178 16.68 -28.38 10.90
CA ILE A 178 17.13 -26.99 11.06
C ILE A 178 15.98 -26.01 10.89
N LEU A 179 15.97 -24.91 11.65
CA LEU A 179 15.03 -23.81 11.48
C LEU A 179 15.74 -22.46 11.58
N ALA A 180 15.77 -21.72 10.47
CA ALA A 180 16.07 -20.30 10.46
C ALA A 180 14.78 -19.54 10.84
N CYS A 181 14.77 -18.86 11.99
CA CYS A 181 13.59 -18.20 12.51
C CYS A 181 13.67 -16.68 12.31
N TYR A 182 12.91 -15.90 13.09
CA TYR A 182 12.88 -14.44 12.96
C TYR A 182 14.24 -13.78 13.23
N GLN A 183 14.88 -14.08 14.37
CA GLN A 183 16.21 -13.55 14.74
C GLN A 183 17.05 -14.56 15.51
N PHE A 184 16.72 -15.85 15.37
CA PHE A 184 17.43 -16.95 16.00
C PHE A 184 17.39 -18.16 15.09
N SER A 185 18.22 -19.14 15.41
CA SER A 185 18.38 -20.36 14.65
C SER A 185 18.27 -21.56 15.58
N LEU A 186 17.74 -22.66 15.05
CA LEU A 186 17.60 -23.92 15.75
C LEU A 186 18.22 -25.06 14.94
N ALA A 187 18.82 -26.01 15.64
CA ALA A 187 19.20 -27.31 15.09
C ALA A 187 18.82 -28.41 16.08
N LEU A 188 18.03 -29.36 15.62
CA LEU A 188 17.65 -30.57 16.34
C LEU A 188 18.48 -31.73 15.81
N THR A 189 19.13 -32.47 16.69
CA THR A 189 19.92 -33.65 16.33
C THR A 189 19.07 -34.92 16.34
N GLU A 190 19.52 -35.98 15.67
CA GLU A 190 18.85 -37.30 15.67
C GLU A 190 18.74 -37.91 17.08
N LYS A 191 19.68 -37.55 17.96
CA LYS A 191 19.66 -37.89 19.40
C LYS A 191 18.60 -37.10 20.19
N GLY A 192 17.83 -36.24 19.54
CA GLY A 192 16.78 -35.44 20.16
C GLY A 192 17.30 -34.25 20.98
N LYS A 193 18.53 -33.79 20.74
CA LYS A 193 19.08 -32.59 21.38
C LYS A 193 18.78 -31.36 20.54
N LEU A 194 18.17 -30.34 21.13
CA LEU A 194 17.93 -29.06 20.50
C LEU A 194 19.00 -28.03 20.92
N TYR A 195 19.58 -27.39 19.91
CA TYR A 195 20.50 -26.27 20.04
C TYR A 195 19.86 -25.00 19.48
N ASN A 196 20.12 -23.86 20.13
CA ASN A 196 19.65 -22.55 19.67
C ASN A 196 20.75 -21.49 19.79
N TRP A 197 20.79 -20.56 18.82
CA TRP A 197 21.71 -19.41 18.82
C TRP A 197 21.06 -18.21 18.12
N GLY A 198 21.70 -17.05 18.19
CA GLY A 198 21.13 -15.77 17.74
C GLY A 198 20.58 -14.92 18.89
N ASN A 199 19.45 -14.26 18.69
CA ASN A 199 18.88 -13.32 19.65
C ASN A 199 18.25 -14.00 20.88
N SER A 200 19.05 -14.16 21.93
CA SER A 200 18.64 -14.73 23.23
C SER A 200 17.65 -13.85 24.03
N TYR A 201 17.50 -12.57 23.68
CA TYR A 201 16.46 -11.72 24.29
C TYR A 201 15.07 -12.01 23.73
N LEU A 202 14.99 -12.44 22.47
CA LEU A 202 13.73 -12.72 21.80
C LEU A 202 13.16 -14.08 22.22
N VAL A 203 14.01 -15.10 22.22
CA VAL A 203 13.63 -16.46 22.62
C VAL A 203 14.54 -16.95 23.74
N ASN A 204 13.93 -17.31 24.86
CA ASN A 204 14.60 -17.97 25.96
C ASN A 204 14.04 -19.39 26.10
N ILE A 205 14.75 -20.35 25.52
CA ILE A 205 14.37 -21.77 25.54
C ILE A 205 14.61 -22.33 26.95
N SER A 206 13.56 -22.92 27.52
CA SER A 206 13.67 -23.70 28.74
C SER A 206 13.13 -25.10 28.50
N PHE A 207 13.92 -26.11 28.84
CA PHE A 207 13.53 -27.50 28.71
C PHE A 207 12.83 -27.98 29.99
N PRO A 208 11.59 -28.49 29.90
CA PRO A 208 11.01 -29.30 30.97
C PRO A 208 11.86 -30.56 31.20
N GLU A 209 11.70 -31.17 32.38
CA GLU A 209 12.45 -32.37 32.75
C GLU A 209 12.17 -33.52 31.77
N GLY A 210 13.22 -34.18 31.29
CA GLY A 210 13.12 -35.31 30.36
C GLY A 210 12.82 -34.94 28.89
N VAL A 211 12.71 -33.65 28.54
CA VAL A 211 12.45 -33.23 27.15
C VAL A 211 13.73 -33.20 26.32
N GLN A 212 14.81 -32.59 26.82
CA GLN A 212 16.08 -32.52 26.08
C GLN A 212 16.69 -33.92 25.88
N GLY A 213 16.99 -34.29 24.65
CA GLY A 213 17.41 -35.66 24.28
C GLY A 213 16.24 -36.60 23.92
N ASN A 214 14.99 -36.16 24.05
CA ASN A 214 13.78 -36.91 23.70
C ASN A 214 12.92 -36.18 22.64
N ILE A 215 13.45 -35.13 22.01
CA ILE A 215 12.71 -34.35 21.01
C ILE A 215 12.72 -35.08 19.66
N ASP A 216 11.58 -35.15 19.00
CA ASP A 216 11.41 -35.70 17.66
C ASP A 216 11.28 -34.61 16.58
N LYS A 217 10.52 -33.55 16.84
CA LYS A 217 10.33 -32.41 15.94
C LYS A 217 10.20 -31.12 16.75
N VAL A 218 10.59 -29.99 16.17
CA VAL A 218 10.31 -28.67 16.71
C VAL A 218 9.52 -27.81 15.73
N ALA A 219 8.69 -26.93 16.29
CA ALA A 219 8.05 -25.84 15.57
C ALA A 219 8.37 -24.53 16.31
N ALA A 220 8.60 -23.46 15.55
CA ALA A 220 9.00 -22.17 16.08
C ALA A 220 8.20 -21.04 15.40
N ASN A 221 7.94 -19.98 16.16
CA ASN A 221 7.40 -18.73 15.64
C ASN A 221 8.34 -17.59 16.01
N THR A 222 7.89 -16.34 15.93
CA THR A 222 8.74 -15.18 16.24
C THR A 222 9.36 -15.21 17.65
N ASN A 223 8.71 -15.78 18.67
CA ASN A 223 9.17 -15.66 20.07
C ASN A 223 8.99 -16.93 20.95
N LEU A 224 8.55 -18.05 20.38
CA LEU A 224 8.29 -19.29 21.09
C LEU A 224 8.76 -20.49 20.26
N VAL A 225 9.18 -21.55 20.95
CA VAL A 225 9.51 -22.85 20.38
C VAL A 225 8.70 -23.90 21.11
N ALA A 226 8.11 -24.83 20.37
CA ALA A 226 7.43 -26.01 20.89
C ALA A 226 8.13 -27.27 20.37
N ALA A 227 8.25 -28.27 21.22
CA ALA A 227 8.81 -29.57 20.89
C ALA A 227 7.70 -30.63 20.85
N LEU A 228 7.75 -31.49 19.84
CA LEU A 228 7.11 -32.79 19.84
C LEU A 228 8.16 -33.80 20.30
N THR A 229 7.86 -34.56 21.35
CA THR A 229 8.75 -35.59 21.86
C THR A 229 8.53 -36.93 21.15
N LYS A 230 9.50 -37.84 21.23
CA LYS A 230 9.44 -39.19 20.60
C LYS A 230 8.32 -40.07 21.15
N ASP A 231 7.83 -39.76 22.36
CA ASP A 231 6.67 -40.38 23.00
C ASP A 231 5.35 -39.63 22.69
N GLY A 232 5.31 -38.75 21.70
CA GLY A 232 4.07 -38.12 21.21
C GLY A 232 3.51 -37.01 22.10
N ARG A 233 4.33 -36.41 22.99
CA ARG A 233 3.93 -35.27 23.82
C ARG A 233 4.33 -33.95 23.18
N VAL A 234 3.50 -32.93 23.37
CA VAL A 234 3.76 -31.57 22.87
C VAL A 234 4.11 -30.65 24.05
N GLU A 235 5.32 -30.12 24.02
CA GLU A 235 5.95 -29.39 25.12
C GLU A 235 6.44 -28.01 24.65
N PRO A 236 5.75 -26.92 25.04
CA PRO A 236 6.23 -25.56 24.82
C PRO A 236 7.51 -25.32 25.62
N LEU A 237 8.59 -24.90 24.96
CA LEU A 237 9.91 -24.75 25.58
C LEU A 237 10.08 -23.37 26.25
N THR A 238 9.15 -23.01 27.13
CA THR A 238 9.12 -21.73 27.84
C THR A 238 8.59 -21.89 29.27
N LYS A 239 9.09 -21.04 30.19
CA LYS A 239 8.53 -20.92 31.56
C LYS A 239 7.38 -19.92 31.64
N LYS A 240 7.15 -19.14 30.58
CA LYS A 240 6.11 -18.09 30.57
C LYS A 240 4.79 -18.68 30.10
N SER A 241 3.76 -18.61 30.95
CA SER A 241 2.41 -18.97 30.55
C SER A 241 1.92 -18.06 29.43
N SER A 242 1.29 -18.64 28.40
CA SER A 242 0.65 -17.92 27.30
C SER A 242 -0.53 -18.74 26.74
N ALA A 243 -1.17 -18.26 25.68
CA ALA A 243 -2.18 -19.06 24.98
C ALA A 243 -1.58 -20.34 24.38
N PHE A 244 -0.32 -20.30 23.93
CA PHE A 244 0.41 -21.45 23.37
C PHE A 244 0.74 -22.52 24.41
N THR A 245 0.83 -22.16 25.70
CA THR A 245 1.16 -23.14 26.76
C THR A 245 -0.03 -23.95 27.24
N LYS A 246 -1.23 -23.68 26.73
CA LYS A 246 -2.47 -24.41 27.06
C LYS A 246 -2.64 -25.61 26.13
N VAL A 247 -1.66 -26.50 26.12
CA VAL A 247 -1.71 -27.70 25.29
C VAL A 247 -2.87 -28.59 25.76
N PRO A 248 -3.75 -29.07 24.87
CA PRO A 248 -4.83 -29.98 25.26
C PRO A 248 -4.28 -31.25 25.90
N GLU A 249 -4.80 -31.65 27.06
CA GLU A 249 -4.31 -32.84 27.77
C GLU A 249 -4.67 -34.14 27.01
N GLU A 250 -5.81 -34.14 26.33
CA GLU A 250 -6.33 -35.29 25.56
C GLU A 250 -5.47 -35.70 24.37
N ILE A 251 -4.57 -34.83 23.88
CA ILE A 251 -3.67 -35.17 22.76
C ILE A 251 -2.30 -35.67 23.21
N GLN A 252 -1.96 -35.56 24.49
CA GLN A 252 -0.64 -35.93 24.97
C GLN A 252 -0.39 -37.44 24.80
N GLY A 253 0.70 -37.78 24.13
CA GLY A 253 1.09 -39.17 23.87
C GLY A 253 0.57 -39.75 22.56
N GLN A 254 -0.24 -39.01 21.79
CA GLN A 254 -0.81 -39.45 20.51
C GLN A 254 -0.48 -38.51 19.35
N VAL A 255 0.40 -37.52 19.53
CA VAL A 255 0.76 -36.55 18.47
C VAL A 255 1.87 -37.10 17.58
N THR A 256 1.70 -36.99 16.26
CA THR A 256 2.67 -37.38 15.24
C THR A 256 3.30 -36.19 14.52
N ASP A 257 2.62 -35.04 14.48
CA ASP A 257 3.12 -33.85 13.81
C ASP A 257 2.69 -32.56 14.53
N ILE A 258 3.52 -31.53 14.46
CA ILE A 258 3.22 -30.18 14.95
C ILE A 258 3.65 -29.11 13.94
N ALA A 259 2.89 -28.02 13.90
CA ALA A 259 3.21 -26.82 13.12
C ALA A 259 2.75 -25.57 13.87
N MET A 260 3.47 -24.45 13.74
CA MET A 260 3.21 -23.24 14.53
C MET A 260 3.20 -21.99 13.67
N THR A 261 2.16 -21.18 13.84
CA THR A 261 2.04 -19.83 13.30
C THR A 261 2.50 -18.80 14.36
N ASP A 262 2.47 -17.50 14.02
CA ASP A 262 2.73 -16.43 15.01
C ASP A 262 1.58 -16.27 16.03
N GLU A 263 0.42 -16.88 15.80
CA GLU A 263 -0.75 -16.76 16.68
C GLU A 263 -1.18 -18.07 17.35
N SER A 264 -0.93 -19.22 16.72
CA SER A 264 -1.46 -20.52 17.15
C SER A 264 -0.50 -21.67 16.90
N LEU A 265 -0.62 -22.73 17.68
CA LEU A 265 0.07 -24.00 17.52
C LEU A 265 -0.95 -25.08 17.15
N ALA A 266 -0.57 -25.94 16.22
CA ALA A 266 -1.38 -27.05 15.76
C ALA A 266 -0.65 -28.37 15.96
N ALA A 267 -1.41 -29.41 16.26
CA ALA A 267 -0.94 -30.78 16.41
C ALA A 267 -1.83 -31.74 15.61
N VAL A 268 -1.20 -32.74 14.99
CA VAL A 268 -1.87 -33.85 14.30
C VAL A 268 -1.68 -35.11 15.14
N THR A 269 -2.75 -35.84 15.40
CA THR A 269 -2.70 -37.11 16.13
C THR A 269 -2.47 -38.30 15.20
N GLU A 270 -2.11 -39.46 15.75
CA GLU A 270 -2.01 -40.73 15.02
C GLU A 270 -3.26 -41.09 14.21
N SER A 271 -4.43 -40.63 14.67
CA SER A 271 -5.72 -40.82 13.99
C SER A 271 -6.00 -39.81 12.88
N GLY A 272 -5.08 -38.90 12.58
CA GLY A 272 -5.24 -37.83 11.60
C GLY A 272 -6.12 -36.65 12.07
N GLN A 273 -6.51 -36.61 13.35
CA GLN A 273 -7.25 -35.48 13.94
C GLN A 273 -6.32 -34.29 14.18
N VAL A 274 -6.81 -33.08 13.90
CA VAL A 274 -6.08 -31.83 14.07
C VAL A 274 -6.64 -31.04 15.25
N TYR A 275 -5.75 -30.61 16.13
CA TYR A 275 -6.05 -29.72 17.26
C TYR A 275 -5.26 -28.43 17.09
N VAL A 276 -5.95 -27.29 17.21
CA VAL A 276 -5.32 -25.96 17.13
C VAL A 276 -5.66 -25.16 18.38
N TRP A 277 -4.65 -24.57 19.03
CA TRP A 277 -4.84 -23.70 20.18
C TRP A 277 -3.89 -22.49 20.11
N GLY A 278 -4.20 -21.46 20.89
CA GLY A 278 -3.47 -20.19 20.88
C GLY A 278 -4.42 -19.01 20.74
N ASN A 279 -3.99 -18.00 20.02
CA ASN A 279 -4.82 -16.86 19.64
C ASN A 279 -5.60 -17.17 18.36
N SER A 280 -6.77 -16.56 18.21
CA SER A 280 -7.72 -16.80 17.11
C SER A 280 -7.95 -15.57 16.22
N GLY A 281 -7.02 -14.60 16.22
CA GLY A 281 -7.22 -13.31 15.53
C GLY A 281 -7.32 -13.42 14.01
N LYS A 282 -6.73 -14.48 13.44
CA LYS A 282 -6.63 -14.72 12.00
C LYS A 282 -7.38 -15.95 11.50
N GLY A 283 -8.34 -16.47 12.27
CA GLY A 283 -9.14 -17.64 11.89
C GLY A 283 -8.34 -18.95 11.82
N THR A 284 -7.14 -19.00 12.40
CA THR A 284 -6.30 -20.22 12.41
C THR A 284 -6.90 -21.34 13.26
N THR A 285 -7.77 -21.00 14.22
CA THR A 285 -8.52 -21.95 15.04
C THR A 285 -9.79 -22.48 14.36
N ASP A 286 -10.18 -21.94 13.21
CA ASP A 286 -11.38 -22.33 12.47
C ASP A 286 -11.02 -23.53 11.56
N ILE A 287 -10.83 -24.69 12.18
CA ILE A 287 -10.39 -25.91 11.48
C ILE A 287 -11.51 -26.39 10.55
N PRO A 288 -11.24 -26.63 9.25
CA PRO A 288 -12.24 -27.20 8.35
C PRO A 288 -12.69 -28.59 8.82
N GLU A 289 -13.99 -28.88 8.85
CA GLU A 289 -14.50 -30.17 9.34
C GLU A 289 -14.06 -31.33 8.43
N GLU A 290 -13.90 -31.07 7.13
CA GLU A 290 -13.55 -32.05 6.11
C GLU A 290 -12.14 -32.64 6.22
N ILE A 291 -11.24 -32.03 6.99
CA ILE A 291 -9.86 -32.54 7.17
C ILE A 291 -9.72 -33.46 8.37
N GLN A 292 -10.68 -33.45 9.30
CA GLN A 292 -10.55 -34.14 10.57
C GLN A 292 -10.49 -35.66 10.38
N GLY A 293 -9.38 -36.27 10.83
CA GLY A 293 -9.13 -37.71 10.69
C GLY A 293 -8.39 -38.08 9.40
N HIS A 294 -8.06 -37.12 8.55
CA HIS A 294 -7.46 -37.34 7.23
C HIS A 294 -6.08 -36.70 7.06
N VAL A 295 -5.56 -35.96 8.05
CA VAL A 295 -4.30 -35.21 7.89
C VAL A 295 -3.09 -36.13 8.04
N LYS A 296 -2.23 -36.16 7.01
CA LYS A 296 -0.92 -36.86 7.01
C LYS A 296 0.24 -35.97 7.45
N ALA A 297 0.22 -34.70 7.04
CA ALA A 297 1.28 -33.75 7.35
C ALA A 297 0.74 -32.33 7.45
N LEU A 298 1.39 -31.51 8.26
CA LEU A 298 0.99 -30.14 8.51
C LEU A 298 2.17 -29.17 8.35
N SER A 299 1.91 -28.02 7.73
CA SER A 299 2.85 -26.90 7.64
C SER A 299 2.16 -25.61 8.07
N ALA A 300 2.95 -24.62 8.52
CA ALA A 300 2.43 -23.35 9.02
C ALA A 300 3.15 -22.16 8.38
N GLY A 301 2.37 -21.23 7.85
CA GLY A 301 2.84 -19.88 7.52
C GLY A 301 2.78 -18.96 8.74
N ARG A 302 2.83 -17.64 8.54
CA ARG A 302 2.74 -16.68 9.65
C ARG A 302 1.39 -16.70 10.34
N TYR A 303 0.33 -16.85 9.56
CA TYR A 303 -1.06 -16.75 10.02
C TYR A 303 -1.99 -17.77 9.32
N ASN A 304 -1.44 -18.79 8.67
CA ASN A 304 -2.19 -19.83 7.98
C ASN A 304 -1.57 -21.21 8.23
N PHE A 305 -2.37 -22.26 8.11
CA PHE A 305 -1.92 -23.64 8.10
C PHE A 305 -2.18 -24.27 6.73
N VAL A 306 -1.38 -25.25 6.36
CA VAL A 306 -1.55 -26.08 5.17
C VAL A 306 -1.46 -27.54 5.59
N ALA A 307 -2.51 -28.32 5.32
CA ALA A 307 -2.58 -29.75 5.55
C ALA A 307 -2.47 -30.52 4.24
N LEU A 308 -1.69 -31.60 4.25
CA LEU A 308 -1.71 -32.64 3.23
C LEU A 308 -2.54 -33.81 3.76
N LEU A 309 -3.58 -34.18 3.03
CA LEU A 309 -4.52 -35.24 3.41
C LEU A 309 -4.07 -36.62 2.92
N ASP A 310 -4.70 -37.66 3.46
CA ASP A 310 -4.48 -39.05 3.09
C ASP A 310 -4.80 -39.36 1.63
N ASP A 311 -5.80 -38.66 1.07
CA ASP A 311 -6.26 -38.69 -0.31
C ASP A 311 -5.48 -37.77 -1.28
N ASN A 312 -4.33 -37.24 -0.84
CA ASN A 312 -3.45 -36.33 -1.59
C ASN A 312 -4.01 -34.92 -1.84
N ARG A 313 -5.15 -34.54 -1.25
CA ARG A 313 -5.60 -33.14 -1.31
C ARG A 313 -4.80 -32.25 -0.37
N LEU A 314 -4.66 -30.99 -0.79
CA LEU A 314 -4.11 -29.92 0.02
C LEU A 314 -5.24 -29.02 0.49
N VAL A 315 -5.25 -28.69 1.79
CA VAL A 315 -6.24 -27.77 2.39
C VAL A 315 -5.47 -26.71 3.18
N SER A 316 -5.80 -25.44 2.97
CA SER A 316 -5.19 -24.31 3.68
C SER A 316 -6.26 -23.45 4.34
N TRP A 317 -6.03 -23.01 5.57
CA TRP A 317 -6.94 -22.16 6.33
C TRP A 317 -6.20 -21.14 7.21
N GLY A 318 -6.92 -20.12 7.69
CA GLY A 318 -6.37 -18.96 8.42
C GLY A 318 -6.43 -17.67 7.59
N ASP A 319 -5.44 -16.79 7.75
CA ASP A 319 -5.39 -15.50 7.04
C ASP A 319 -5.28 -15.72 5.53
N ASN A 320 -6.09 -14.98 4.77
CA ASN A 320 -6.12 -15.05 3.33
C ASN A 320 -5.90 -13.69 2.65
N THR A 321 -5.28 -12.73 3.34
CA THR A 321 -5.05 -11.36 2.85
C THR A 321 -4.25 -11.36 1.54
N PHE A 322 -3.34 -12.31 1.40
CA PHE A 322 -2.46 -12.51 0.24
C PHE A 322 -2.73 -13.82 -0.49
N GLN A 323 -3.94 -14.39 -0.37
CA GLN A 323 -4.33 -15.65 -1.03
C GLN A 323 -3.60 -16.91 -0.48
N GLN A 324 -3.12 -16.89 0.77
CA GLN A 324 -2.41 -18.02 1.39
C GLN A 324 -3.31 -19.23 1.66
N ALA A 325 -4.63 -19.02 1.81
CA ALA A 325 -5.62 -20.09 1.95
C ALA A 325 -6.12 -20.65 0.60
N ASN A 326 -5.80 -19.99 -0.52
CA ASN A 326 -6.24 -20.40 -1.85
C ASN A 326 -5.26 -21.41 -2.46
N VAL A 327 -5.43 -22.68 -2.10
CA VAL A 327 -4.63 -23.80 -2.61
C VAL A 327 -4.83 -23.96 -4.12
N PRO A 328 -3.75 -24.16 -4.91
CA PRO A 328 -3.87 -24.46 -6.34
C PRO A 328 -4.31 -25.91 -6.59
N ASP A 329 -5.00 -26.15 -7.71
CA ASP A 329 -5.30 -27.51 -8.15
C ASP A 329 -4.01 -28.22 -8.58
N VAL A 330 -3.68 -29.33 -7.90
CA VAL A 330 -2.54 -30.18 -8.22
C VAL A 330 -3.01 -31.59 -8.52
N SER A 331 -2.69 -32.07 -9.72
CA SER A 331 -3.08 -33.41 -10.21
C SER A 331 -2.10 -34.52 -9.86
N GLU A 332 -0.87 -34.15 -9.51
CA GLU A 332 0.21 -35.08 -9.18
C GLU A 332 0.23 -35.40 -7.68
N GLU A 333 0.83 -36.52 -7.30
CA GLU A 333 1.05 -36.86 -5.89
C GLU A 333 2.00 -35.84 -5.25
N ILE A 334 1.62 -35.30 -4.09
CA ILE A 334 2.40 -34.33 -3.32
C ILE A 334 3.29 -35.08 -2.34
N VAL A 335 4.60 -34.83 -2.42
CA VAL A 335 5.59 -35.47 -1.54
C VAL A 335 5.99 -34.59 -0.36
N SER A 336 5.87 -33.26 -0.49
CA SER A 336 6.18 -32.35 0.61
C SER A 336 5.43 -31.02 0.50
N ILE A 337 5.21 -30.42 1.65
CA ILE A 337 4.62 -29.09 1.82
C ILE A 337 5.54 -28.22 2.66
N SER A 338 5.60 -26.93 2.33
CA SER A 338 6.40 -25.95 3.03
C SER A 338 5.70 -24.62 3.07
N SER A 339 5.47 -24.11 4.27
CA SER A 339 4.85 -22.83 4.53
C SER A 339 5.79 -21.99 5.39
N GLY A 340 5.79 -20.69 5.13
CA GLY A 340 6.54 -19.73 5.93
C GLY A 340 6.13 -18.31 5.55
N TYR A 341 6.11 -17.43 6.54
CA TYR A 341 5.62 -16.05 6.38
C TYR A 341 4.29 -15.97 5.60
N TYR A 342 4.33 -15.57 4.33
CA TYR A 342 3.15 -15.34 3.49
C TYR A 342 3.10 -16.22 2.24
N GLY A 343 4.04 -17.15 2.09
CA GLY A 343 4.13 -18.05 0.96
C GLY A 343 3.98 -19.51 1.37
N ASN A 344 3.46 -20.30 0.45
CA ASN A 344 3.35 -21.75 0.58
C ASN A 344 3.85 -22.42 -0.69
N TYR A 345 4.47 -23.58 -0.54
CA TYR A 345 4.87 -24.46 -1.63
C TYR A 345 4.43 -25.90 -1.37
N ALA A 346 4.10 -26.58 -2.46
CA ALA A 346 3.99 -28.03 -2.50
C ALA A 346 4.92 -28.57 -3.60
N ILE A 347 5.58 -29.69 -3.34
CA ILE A 347 6.42 -30.39 -4.31
C ILE A 347 5.72 -31.69 -4.70
N SER A 348 5.57 -31.92 -6.00
CA SER A 348 5.02 -33.18 -6.52
C SER A 348 6.07 -34.29 -6.58
N GLU A 349 5.65 -35.53 -6.77
CA GLU A 349 6.51 -36.69 -6.99
C GLU A 349 7.47 -36.47 -8.18
N SER A 350 7.04 -35.74 -9.21
CA SER A 350 7.90 -35.37 -10.34
C SER A 350 8.96 -34.33 -9.98
N GLY A 351 8.97 -33.79 -8.75
CA GLY A 351 9.83 -32.68 -8.33
C GLY A 351 9.36 -31.32 -8.83
N LYS A 352 8.10 -31.17 -9.24
CA LYS A 352 7.53 -29.88 -9.69
C LYS A 352 7.09 -29.05 -8.49
N VAL A 353 7.37 -27.75 -8.54
CA VAL A 353 7.09 -26.81 -7.44
C VAL A 353 5.79 -26.04 -7.72
N HIS A 354 4.85 -26.08 -6.78
CA HIS A 354 3.57 -25.39 -6.81
C HIS A 354 3.52 -24.34 -5.70
N GLY A 355 3.62 -23.05 -6.04
CA GLY A 355 3.62 -21.94 -5.07
C GLY A 355 2.31 -21.14 -5.05
N TRP A 356 1.83 -20.78 -3.86
CA TRP A 356 0.68 -19.88 -3.68
C TRP A 356 0.84 -18.98 -2.43
N GLY A 357 0.00 -17.96 -2.30
CA GLY A 357 0.14 -16.88 -1.32
C GLY A 357 0.69 -15.58 -1.92
N LEU A 358 1.49 -14.84 -1.14
CA LEU A 358 2.01 -13.53 -1.53
C LEU A 358 3.02 -13.62 -2.68
N LYS A 359 2.63 -13.11 -3.85
CA LYS A 359 3.49 -13.08 -5.05
C LYS A 359 4.49 -11.92 -5.05
N GLY A 360 4.17 -10.83 -4.38
CA GLY A 360 4.91 -9.57 -4.36
C GLY A 360 3.99 -8.35 -4.50
N TYR A 361 4.58 -7.19 -4.82
CA TYR A 361 3.91 -5.88 -4.80
C TYR A 361 4.14 -5.11 -6.10
N LEU A 362 3.07 -4.54 -6.67
CA LEU A 362 3.14 -3.81 -7.94
C LEU A 362 4.06 -2.58 -7.86
N MET A 363 4.01 -1.84 -6.75
CA MET A 363 4.82 -0.64 -6.51
C MET A 363 5.70 -0.76 -5.26
N GLY A 364 5.92 -1.98 -4.77
CA GLY A 364 6.66 -2.24 -3.54
C GLY A 364 5.90 -1.87 -2.27
N THR A 365 6.62 -1.90 -1.15
CA THR A 365 6.11 -1.51 0.18
C THR A 365 6.89 -0.34 0.78
N ASP A 366 6.30 0.31 1.77
CA ASP A 366 6.98 1.31 2.60
C ASP A 366 7.73 0.68 3.79
N ASP A 367 8.26 1.51 4.68
CA ASP A 367 9.02 1.11 5.87
C ASP A 367 8.20 0.36 6.93
N LEU A 368 6.87 0.39 6.81
CA LEU A 368 5.96 -0.36 7.66
C LEU A 368 5.38 -1.59 6.95
N GLY A 369 5.88 -1.92 5.76
CA GLY A 369 5.43 -3.06 4.96
C GLY A 369 4.08 -2.86 4.27
N ARG A 370 3.60 -1.62 4.17
CA ARG A 370 2.29 -1.32 3.57
C ARG A 370 2.42 -1.20 2.05
N ASP A 371 1.44 -1.72 1.32
CA ASP A 371 1.38 -1.68 -0.15
C ASP A 371 1.33 -0.24 -0.68
N VAL A 372 2.41 0.21 -1.33
CA VAL A 372 2.54 1.57 -1.87
C VAL A 372 1.50 1.84 -2.96
N PHE A 373 1.12 0.85 -3.76
CA PHE A 373 0.14 1.04 -4.84
C PHE A 373 -1.25 1.33 -4.26
N ARG A 374 -1.70 0.54 -3.28
CA ARG A 374 -2.98 0.80 -2.60
C ARG A 374 -2.97 2.15 -1.90
N ARG A 375 -1.83 2.51 -1.28
CA ARG A 375 -1.66 3.82 -0.62
C ARG A 375 -1.71 4.97 -1.62
N LEU A 376 -1.12 4.82 -2.80
CA LEU A 376 -1.14 5.82 -3.86
C LEU A 376 -2.57 6.12 -4.32
N LEU A 377 -3.40 5.09 -4.49
CA LEU A 377 -4.79 5.23 -4.92
C LEU A 377 -5.64 5.93 -3.85
N GLN A 378 -5.60 5.43 -2.61
CA GLN A 378 -6.35 6.05 -1.51
C GLN A 378 -5.84 7.45 -1.15
N GLY A 379 -4.54 7.66 -1.25
CA GLY A 379 -3.89 8.94 -1.02
C GLY A 379 -4.26 9.99 -2.05
N GLY A 380 -4.35 9.59 -3.32
CA GLY A 380 -4.84 10.48 -4.38
C GLY A 380 -6.28 10.90 -4.17
N ARG A 381 -7.16 9.97 -3.75
CA ARG A 381 -8.53 10.30 -3.36
C ARG A 381 -8.56 11.34 -2.23
N MET A 382 -7.72 11.19 -1.21
CA MET A 382 -7.66 12.14 -0.10
C MET A 382 -7.15 13.51 -0.54
N THR A 383 -6.01 13.58 -1.23
CA THR A 383 -5.42 14.84 -1.74
C THR A 383 -6.41 15.60 -2.64
N MET A 384 -7.06 14.91 -3.59
CA MET A 384 -8.08 15.53 -4.45
C MET A 384 -9.32 15.97 -3.68
N THR A 385 -9.77 15.22 -2.68
CA THR A 385 -10.93 15.60 -1.85
C THR A 385 -10.63 16.86 -1.04
N VAL A 386 -9.45 16.95 -0.43
CA VAL A 386 -9.03 18.14 0.33
C VAL A 386 -8.96 19.36 -0.58
N GLY A 387 -8.31 19.22 -1.75
CA GLY A 387 -8.23 20.30 -2.74
C GLY A 387 -9.60 20.77 -3.22
N ALA A 388 -10.52 19.84 -3.52
CA ALA A 388 -11.83 20.16 -4.09
C ALA A 388 -12.71 20.91 -3.09
N ILE A 389 -12.75 20.46 -1.83
CA ILE A 389 -13.51 21.12 -0.78
C ILE A 389 -12.94 22.52 -0.50
N ALA A 390 -11.61 22.66 -0.44
CA ALA A 390 -10.98 23.95 -0.24
C ALA A 390 -11.32 24.95 -1.35
N VAL A 391 -11.28 24.52 -2.62
CA VAL A 391 -11.66 25.37 -3.76
C VAL A 391 -13.12 25.75 -3.73
N ILE A 392 -14.03 24.83 -3.37
CA ILE A 392 -15.46 25.14 -3.27
C ILE A 392 -15.69 26.24 -2.21
N ILE A 393 -15.05 26.14 -1.05
CA ILE A 393 -15.13 27.15 0.01
C ILE A 393 -14.54 28.48 -0.49
N SER A 394 -13.32 28.44 -1.03
CA SER A 394 -12.59 29.61 -1.54
C SER A 394 -13.40 30.35 -2.61
N THR A 395 -13.90 29.62 -3.59
CA THR A 395 -14.69 30.14 -4.72
C THR A 395 -16.00 30.72 -4.25
N THR A 396 -16.69 30.08 -3.31
CA THR A 396 -17.95 30.60 -2.76
C THR A 396 -17.73 31.94 -2.06
N ILE A 397 -16.73 32.05 -1.19
CA ILE A 397 -16.40 33.31 -0.52
C ILE A 397 -15.94 34.35 -1.55
N GLY A 398 -15.12 33.93 -2.52
CA GLY A 398 -14.63 34.74 -3.61
C GLY A 398 -15.73 35.43 -4.42
N ILE A 399 -16.72 34.64 -4.85
CA ILE A 399 -17.87 35.11 -5.61
C ILE A 399 -18.70 36.09 -4.79
N LEU A 400 -18.99 35.77 -3.52
CA LEU A 400 -19.78 36.61 -2.63
C LEU A 400 -19.10 37.96 -2.39
N VAL A 401 -17.84 37.94 -1.92
CA VAL A 401 -17.11 39.15 -1.55
C VAL A 401 -16.75 39.97 -2.78
N GLY A 402 -16.20 39.34 -3.81
CA GLY A 402 -15.82 39.99 -5.07
C GLY A 402 -17.02 40.57 -5.81
N GLY A 403 -18.13 39.83 -5.86
CA GLY A 403 -19.36 40.30 -6.51
C GLY A 403 -19.98 41.50 -5.83
N ILE A 404 -20.05 41.50 -4.49
CA ILE A 404 -20.58 42.63 -3.72
C ILE A 404 -19.65 43.85 -3.84
N SER A 405 -18.33 43.65 -3.69
CA SER A 405 -17.33 44.71 -3.79
C SER A 405 -17.32 45.34 -5.18
N GLY A 406 -17.30 44.53 -6.25
CA GLY A 406 -17.30 45.03 -7.62
C GLY A 406 -18.58 45.76 -7.99
N TYR A 407 -19.75 45.25 -7.58
CA TYR A 407 -21.01 45.89 -7.91
C TYR A 407 -21.20 47.23 -7.18
N LYS A 408 -21.01 47.25 -5.85
CA LYS A 408 -21.28 48.45 -5.04
C LYS A 408 -20.21 49.54 -5.17
N GLY A 409 -18.95 49.17 -5.40
CA GLY A 409 -17.84 50.13 -5.49
C GLY A 409 -17.64 50.96 -4.20
N GLY A 410 -16.81 52.01 -4.32
CA GLY A 410 -16.64 53.04 -3.28
C GLY A 410 -16.21 52.51 -1.91
N LYS A 411 -16.96 52.89 -0.86
CA LYS A 411 -16.60 52.55 0.54
C LYS A 411 -16.74 51.06 0.85
N VAL A 412 -17.75 50.39 0.30
CA VAL A 412 -17.99 48.95 0.54
C VAL A 412 -16.88 48.13 -0.10
N ASP A 413 -16.51 48.49 -1.33
CA ASP A 413 -15.39 47.90 -2.03
C ASP A 413 -14.08 48.03 -1.23
N ASN A 414 -13.74 49.26 -0.83
CA ASN A 414 -12.52 49.50 -0.05
C ASN A 414 -12.51 48.70 1.26
N LEU A 415 -13.63 48.63 2.00
CA LEU A 415 -13.69 47.84 3.23
C LEU A 415 -13.45 46.34 2.99
N LEU A 416 -14.14 45.76 2.01
CA LEU A 416 -14.04 44.33 1.70
C LEU A 416 -12.66 43.95 1.16
N MET A 417 -12.07 44.78 0.30
CA MET A 417 -10.74 44.54 -0.24
C MET A 417 -9.64 44.72 0.80
N ARG A 418 -9.79 45.66 1.76
CA ARG A 418 -8.89 45.78 2.90
C ARG A 418 -8.93 44.54 3.80
N PHE A 419 -10.13 43.98 4.02
CA PHE A 419 -10.25 42.70 4.72
C PHE A 419 -9.57 41.56 3.95
N ALA A 420 -9.74 41.50 2.63
CA ALA A 420 -9.07 40.51 1.78
C ALA A 420 -7.53 40.64 1.82
N GLU A 421 -7.00 41.87 1.88
CA GLU A 421 -5.56 42.15 2.06
C GLU A 421 -5.05 41.67 3.42
N ILE A 422 -5.82 41.87 4.50
CA ILE A 422 -5.49 41.34 5.83
C ILE A 422 -5.40 39.81 5.80
N VAL A 423 -6.38 39.14 5.20
CA VAL A 423 -6.36 37.67 5.06
C VAL A 423 -5.17 37.21 4.21
N SER A 424 -4.89 37.87 3.09
CA SER A 424 -3.75 37.55 2.21
C SER A 424 -2.40 37.76 2.88
N SER A 425 -2.35 38.59 3.93
CA SER A 425 -1.12 38.85 4.71
C SER A 425 -0.81 37.71 5.69
N ILE A 426 -1.75 36.79 5.94
CA ILE A 426 -1.54 35.62 6.79
C ILE A 426 -0.78 34.56 5.98
N PRO A 427 0.45 34.19 6.36
CA PRO A 427 1.20 33.17 5.64
C PRO A 427 0.59 31.79 5.92
N PHE A 428 0.09 31.12 4.87
CA PHE A 428 -0.64 29.87 4.99
C PHE A 428 0.13 28.78 5.75
N LEU A 429 1.36 28.47 5.32
CA LEU A 429 2.16 27.39 5.91
C LEU A 429 2.44 27.63 7.40
N PRO A 430 3.00 28.79 7.83
CA PRO A 430 3.17 29.08 9.26
C PRO A 430 1.86 29.01 10.06
N PHE A 431 0.76 29.55 9.54
CA PHE A 431 -0.53 29.51 10.22
C PHE A 431 -1.03 28.07 10.42
N ALA A 432 -0.98 27.26 9.36
CA ALA A 432 -1.37 25.85 9.41
C ALA A 432 -0.49 25.06 10.39
N ILE A 433 0.83 25.30 10.41
CA ILE A 433 1.78 24.67 11.33
C ILE A 433 1.45 25.03 12.79
N ILE A 434 1.24 26.32 13.09
CA ILE A 434 0.92 26.79 14.45
C ILE A 434 -0.37 26.14 14.93
N LEU A 435 -1.42 26.16 14.10
CA LEU A 435 -2.72 25.62 14.48
C LEU A 435 -2.68 24.09 14.64
N SER A 436 -1.99 23.40 13.74
CA SER A 436 -1.73 21.95 13.81
C SER A 436 -0.96 21.55 15.08
N SER A 437 0.02 22.37 15.48
CA SER A 437 0.84 22.18 16.70
C SER A 437 0.05 22.44 17.98
N ILE A 438 -0.73 23.52 18.05
CA ILE A 438 -1.55 23.86 19.22
C ILE A 438 -2.63 22.81 19.49
N LEU A 439 -3.28 22.33 18.42
CA LEU A 439 -4.35 21.34 18.54
C LEU A 439 -3.80 19.93 18.78
N GLY A 440 -2.61 19.62 18.26
CA GLY A 440 -1.89 18.38 18.51
C GLY A 440 -2.78 17.13 18.40
N ASN A 441 -2.69 16.25 19.40
CA ASN A 441 -3.47 15.01 19.47
C ASN A 441 -4.84 15.19 20.16
N ARG A 442 -5.29 16.43 20.42
CA ARG A 442 -6.57 16.69 21.10
C ARG A 442 -7.79 16.52 20.19
N ILE A 443 -7.56 16.50 18.88
CA ILE A 443 -8.59 16.36 17.86
C ILE A 443 -8.43 15.03 17.13
N SER A 444 -9.54 14.44 16.72
CA SER A 444 -9.55 13.24 15.87
C SER A 444 -8.90 13.52 14.51
N GLU A 445 -8.42 12.47 13.84
CA GLU A 445 -7.87 12.55 12.48
C GLU A 445 -8.84 13.21 11.50
N THR A 446 -10.14 12.88 11.59
CA THR A 446 -11.17 13.44 10.73
C THR A 446 -11.34 14.94 10.97
N GLN A 447 -11.33 15.39 12.23
CA GLN A 447 -11.39 16.82 12.56
C GLN A 447 -10.17 17.57 12.04
N ARG A 448 -8.98 16.97 12.11
CA ARG A 448 -7.75 17.53 11.55
C ARG A 448 -7.85 17.72 10.03
N ILE A 449 -8.35 16.71 9.32
CA ILE A 449 -8.57 16.78 7.86
C ILE A 449 -9.56 17.91 7.51
N VAL A 450 -10.72 17.94 8.18
CA VAL A 450 -11.75 18.98 7.97
C VAL A 450 -11.21 20.37 8.27
N MET A 451 -10.41 20.52 9.32
CA MET A 451 -9.77 21.77 9.65
C MET A 451 -8.82 22.24 8.54
N ILE A 452 -7.98 21.36 8.00
CA ILE A 452 -7.08 21.71 6.89
C ILE A 452 -7.87 22.17 5.67
N MET A 453 -8.95 21.46 5.31
CA MET A 453 -9.85 21.85 4.22
C MET A 453 -10.42 23.26 4.43
N PHE A 454 -10.85 23.57 5.66
CA PHE A 454 -11.43 24.87 5.99
C PHE A 454 -10.40 25.99 5.97
N ILE A 455 -9.23 25.79 6.57
CA ILE A 455 -8.14 26.78 6.57
C ILE A 455 -7.70 27.08 5.13
N LEU A 456 -7.50 26.04 4.32
CA LEU A 456 -7.08 26.17 2.93
C LEU A 456 -8.14 26.92 2.11
N GLY A 457 -9.43 26.66 2.31
CA GLY A 457 -10.48 27.42 1.63
C GLY A 457 -10.61 28.87 2.09
N VAL A 458 -10.54 29.12 3.40
CA VAL A 458 -10.75 30.45 4.01
C VAL A 458 -9.55 31.39 3.84
N LEU A 459 -8.35 30.86 3.62
CA LEU A 459 -7.18 31.69 3.37
C LEU A 459 -6.92 31.93 1.87
N SER A 460 -7.47 31.11 0.97
CA SER A 460 -7.21 31.18 -0.48
C SER A 460 -8.21 32.05 -1.27
N TRP A 461 -9.37 32.42 -0.72
CA TRP A 461 -10.40 33.21 -1.44
C TRP A 461 -10.00 34.62 -1.92
N PRO A 462 -9.03 35.35 -1.31
CA PRO A 462 -8.73 36.73 -1.73
C PRO A 462 -8.29 36.88 -3.19
N GLY A 463 -7.66 35.85 -3.77
CA GLY A 463 -7.24 35.84 -5.17
C GLY A 463 -8.45 35.90 -6.11
N ILE A 464 -9.32 34.89 -6.02
CA ILE A 464 -10.54 34.81 -6.82
C ILE A 464 -11.50 35.99 -6.55
N ALA A 465 -11.59 36.50 -5.32
CA ALA A 465 -12.40 37.70 -5.04
C ALA A 465 -11.94 38.93 -5.82
N ARG A 466 -10.63 39.13 -5.98
CA ARG A 466 -10.09 40.25 -6.76
C ARG A 466 -10.41 40.12 -8.25
N LEU A 467 -10.37 38.90 -8.78
CA LEU A 467 -10.71 38.62 -10.18
C LEU A 467 -12.21 38.78 -10.45
N VAL A 468 -13.06 38.22 -9.58
CA VAL A 468 -14.51 38.41 -9.64
C VAL A 468 -14.85 39.89 -9.52
N ARG A 469 -14.25 40.61 -8.56
CA ARG A 469 -14.44 42.07 -8.41
C ARG A 469 -14.14 42.82 -9.70
N GLY A 470 -12.99 42.57 -10.32
CA GLY A 470 -12.60 43.22 -11.57
C GLY A 470 -13.59 42.94 -12.71
N SER A 471 -14.02 41.68 -12.82
CA SER A 471 -14.98 41.26 -13.86
C SER A 471 -16.37 41.85 -13.62
N VAL A 472 -16.84 41.90 -12.37
CA VAL A 472 -18.11 42.52 -12.00
C VAL A 472 -18.09 44.03 -12.22
N LEU A 473 -16.96 44.71 -11.95
CA LEU A 473 -16.82 46.15 -12.26
C LEU A 473 -16.99 46.43 -13.75
N ALA A 474 -16.41 45.58 -14.62
CA ALA A 474 -16.53 45.73 -16.06
C ALA A 474 -17.96 45.46 -16.55
N GLU A 475 -18.59 44.39 -16.08
CA GLU A 475 -19.97 44.04 -16.46
C GLU A 475 -21.02 45.02 -15.93
N ARG A 476 -20.77 45.66 -14.78
CA ARG A 476 -21.72 46.60 -14.17
C ARG A 476 -22.03 47.80 -15.07
N GLU A 477 -21.10 48.21 -15.91
CA GLU A 477 -21.24 49.36 -16.82
C GLU A 477 -21.94 49.01 -18.14
N GLN A 478 -22.34 47.75 -18.34
CA GLN A 478 -23.00 47.29 -19.57
C GLN A 478 -24.48 47.69 -19.62
N GLU A 479 -25.02 47.82 -20.85
CA GLU A 479 -26.38 48.29 -21.11
C GLU A 479 -27.46 47.40 -20.47
N PHE A 480 -27.25 46.08 -20.45
CA PHE A 480 -28.21 45.15 -19.86
C PHE A 480 -28.36 45.33 -18.34
N VAL A 481 -27.30 45.76 -17.65
CA VAL A 481 -27.33 46.07 -16.20
C VAL A 481 -28.12 47.35 -15.97
N THR A 482 -27.91 48.37 -16.81
CA THR A 482 -28.66 49.63 -16.75
C THR A 482 -30.15 49.40 -17.00
N ALA A 483 -30.49 48.56 -17.98
CA ALA A 483 -31.87 48.14 -18.25
C ALA A 483 -32.49 47.37 -17.06
N ALA A 484 -31.77 46.43 -16.46
CA ALA A 484 -32.24 45.70 -15.29
C ALA A 484 -32.49 46.61 -14.07
N LYS A 485 -31.64 47.63 -13.85
CA LYS A 485 -31.86 48.67 -12.84
C LYS A 485 -33.13 49.48 -13.12
N ALA A 486 -33.35 49.88 -14.37
CA ALA A 486 -34.54 50.64 -14.78
C ALA A 486 -35.84 49.84 -14.59
N LEU A 487 -35.78 48.52 -14.73
CA LEU A 487 -36.89 47.59 -14.47
C LEU A 487 -37.11 47.28 -12.98
N GLY A 488 -36.35 47.89 -12.07
CA GLY A 488 -36.52 47.72 -10.62
C GLY A 488 -36.02 46.38 -10.06
N VAL A 489 -35.13 45.68 -10.78
CA VAL A 489 -34.52 44.45 -10.27
C VAL A 489 -33.63 44.78 -9.06
N LYS A 490 -33.79 44.03 -7.96
CA LYS A 490 -32.96 44.21 -6.75
C LYS A 490 -31.48 44.01 -7.06
N GLU A 491 -30.60 44.77 -6.42
CA GLU A 491 -29.14 44.71 -6.61
C GLU A 491 -28.57 43.28 -6.54
N PHE A 492 -28.99 42.50 -5.54
CA PHE A 492 -28.57 41.10 -5.41
C PHE A 492 -29.07 40.24 -6.58
N GLY A 493 -30.27 40.53 -7.10
CA GLY A 493 -30.79 39.90 -8.31
C GLY A 493 -29.94 40.25 -9.54
N ILE A 494 -29.50 41.51 -9.66
CA ILE A 494 -28.61 41.96 -10.74
C ILE A 494 -27.27 41.22 -10.70
N ILE A 495 -26.64 41.12 -9.53
CA ILE A 495 -25.37 40.41 -9.36
C ILE A 495 -25.53 38.93 -9.76
N PHE A 496 -26.46 38.19 -9.15
CA PHE A 496 -26.51 36.73 -9.29
C PHE A 496 -27.21 36.23 -10.55
N ARG A 497 -28.17 36.99 -11.11
CA ARG A 497 -28.95 36.55 -12.29
C ARG A 497 -28.50 37.19 -13.60
N HIS A 498 -27.77 38.30 -13.54
CA HIS A 498 -27.38 39.02 -14.76
C HIS A 498 -25.86 39.11 -14.91
N ILE A 499 -25.12 39.48 -13.86
CA ILE A 499 -23.66 39.67 -13.97
C ILE A 499 -22.88 38.36 -13.82
N LEU A 500 -23.11 37.59 -12.74
CA LEU A 500 -22.36 36.35 -12.49
C LEU A 500 -22.42 35.34 -13.65
N PRO A 501 -23.58 35.12 -14.32
CA PRO A 501 -23.63 34.24 -15.48
C PRO A 501 -22.68 34.66 -16.63
N ASN A 502 -22.42 35.96 -16.80
CA ASN A 502 -21.53 36.46 -17.85
C ASN A 502 -20.04 36.28 -17.52
N ILE A 503 -19.69 36.12 -16.24
CA ILE A 503 -18.30 35.94 -15.79
C ILE A 503 -18.02 34.54 -15.24
N VAL A 504 -18.99 33.62 -15.37
CA VAL A 504 -18.89 32.24 -14.86
C VAL A 504 -17.66 31.54 -15.40
N THR A 505 -17.26 31.88 -16.61
CA THR A 505 -16.12 31.25 -17.26
C THR A 505 -14.80 31.66 -16.62
N VAL A 506 -14.65 32.94 -16.23
CA VAL A 506 -13.50 33.42 -15.45
C VAL A 506 -13.43 32.72 -14.10
N ILE A 507 -14.58 32.49 -13.47
CA ILE A 507 -14.69 31.77 -12.20
C ILE A 507 -14.24 30.32 -12.36
N ILE A 508 -14.72 29.61 -13.38
CA ILE A 508 -14.39 28.19 -13.64
C ILE A 508 -12.89 28.03 -13.91
N VAL A 509 -12.32 28.86 -14.78
CA VAL A 509 -10.88 28.84 -15.11
C VAL A 509 -10.04 28.97 -13.84
N ASN A 510 -10.34 29.96 -12.99
CA ASN A 510 -9.57 30.18 -11.77
C ASN A 510 -9.82 29.09 -10.72
N ALA A 511 -11.04 28.59 -10.58
CA ALA A 511 -11.32 27.48 -9.68
C ALA A 511 -10.51 26.21 -10.07
N THR A 512 -10.32 25.95 -11.37
CA THR A 512 -9.48 24.84 -11.84
C THR A 512 -8.00 25.03 -11.48
N LEU A 513 -7.45 26.23 -11.68
CA LEU A 513 -6.05 26.53 -11.32
C LEU A 513 -5.85 26.53 -9.79
N ASP A 514 -6.81 27.05 -9.04
CA ASP A 514 -6.82 27.02 -7.58
C ASP A 514 -6.89 25.59 -7.06
N PHE A 515 -7.55 24.67 -7.78
CA PHE A 515 -7.62 23.27 -7.40
C PHE A 515 -6.26 22.60 -7.42
N ALA A 516 -5.49 22.80 -8.50
CA ALA A 516 -4.10 22.33 -8.57
C ALA A 516 -3.24 22.94 -7.44
N THR A 517 -3.40 24.24 -7.19
CA THR A 517 -2.66 24.96 -6.14
C THR A 517 -2.99 24.44 -4.74
N CYS A 518 -4.27 24.20 -4.46
CA CYS A 518 -4.74 23.65 -3.19
C CYS A 518 -4.22 22.22 -2.96
N MET A 519 -4.22 21.39 -4.00
CA MET A 519 -3.64 20.04 -3.92
C MET A 519 -2.14 20.07 -3.60
N LEU A 520 -1.36 20.90 -4.30
CA LEU A 520 0.06 21.08 -4.02
C LEU A 520 0.31 21.62 -2.61
N THR A 521 -0.53 22.55 -2.15
CA THR A 521 -0.41 23.16 -0.82
C THR A 521 -0.73 22.16 0.29
N GLU A 522 -1.79 21.35 0.15
CA GLU A 522 -2.07 20.24 1.06
C GLU A 522 -0.92 19.24 1.07
N SER A 523 -0.45 18.83 -0.11
CA SER A 523 0.62 17.84 -0.22
C SER A 523 1.93 18.35 0.39
N SER A 524 2.24 19.63 0.22
CA SER A 524 3.40 20.27 0.86
C SER A 524 3.28 20.26 2.38
N LEU A 525 2.09 20.56 2.92
CA LEU A 525 1.82 20.56 4.37
C LEU A 525 1.89 19.15 4.96
N SER A 526 1.36 18.15 4.24
CA SER A 526 1.42 16.74 4.61
C SER A 526 2.83 16.18 4.54
N PHE A 527 3.64 16.58 3.54
CA PHE A 527 5.05 16.20 3.39
C PHE A 527 5.89 16.62 4.60
N ILE A 528 5.67 17.82 5.15
CA ILE A 528 6.35 18.33 6.35
C ILE A 528 5.71 17.83 7.67
N GLY A 529 4.70 16.96 7.61
CA GLY A 529 4.08 16.33 8.79
C GLY A 529 3.00 17.15 9.51
N PHE A 530 2.61 18.32 8.98
CA PHE A 530 1.60 19.17 9.61
C PHE A 530 0.21 19.04 8.98
N GLY A 531 0.11 18.32 7.87
CA GLY A 531 -1.12 18.08 7.11
C GLY A 531 -1.90 16.86 7.60
N VAL A 532 -2.40 16.07 6.65
CA VAL A 532 -3.05 14.79 6.94
C VAL A 532 -1.98 13.81 7.40
N THR A 533 -2.14 13.31 8.62
CA THR A 533 -1.18 12.41 9.25
C THR A 533 -1.51 10.95 8.96
N GLU A 534 -0.50 10.09 9.07
CA GLU A 534 -0.66 8.64 9.16
C GLU A 534 -1.73 8.29 10.22
N PRO A 535 -2.54 7.24 10.02
CA PRO A 535 -2.43 6.18 9.00
C PRO A 535 -3.05 6.50 7.63
N ASN A 536 -3.74 7.65 7.48
CA ASN A 536 -4.40 8.00 6.21
C ASN A 536 -3.36 8.46 5.18
N PRO A 537 -3.22 7.77 4.04
CA PRO A 537 -2.30 8.22 3.00
C PRO A 537 -2.80 9.51 2.35
N THR A 538 -1.87 10.37 1.96
CA THR A 538 -2.03 11.41 0.94
C THR A 538 -0.81 11.40 0.05
N TRP A 539 -0.88 11.96 -1.17
CA TRP A 539 0.33 12.03 -1.99
C TRP A 539 1.45 12.82 -1.31
N GLY A 540 1.10 13.83 -0.51
CA GLY A 540 2.05 14.58 0.32
C GLY A 540 2.76 13.74 1.37
N ASN A 541 2.03 13.03 2.24
CA ASN A 541 2.67 12.29 3.33
C ASN A 541 3.43 11.03 2.86
N MET A 542 3.03 10.45 1.72
CA MET A 542 3.79 9.37 1.08
C MET A 542 5.19 9.83 0.65
N LEU A 543 5.38 11.13 0.41
CA LEU A 543 6.67 11.70 0.06
C LEU A 543 7.56 11.96 1.27
N THR A 544 7.05 11.98 2.51
CA THR A 544 7.84 12.33 3.71
C THR A 544 9.11 11.49 3.85
N GLY A 545 9.07 10.21 3.46
CA GLY A 545 10.24 9.33 3.48
C GLY A 545 11.41 9.84 2.64
N SER A 546 11.16 10.66 1.61
CA SER A 546 12.20 11.23 0.73
C SER A 546 13.12 12.24 1.44
N GLN A 547 12.80 12.65 2.67
CA GLN A 547 13.68 13.48 3.51
C GLN A 547 14.90 12.69 4.03
N ASN A 548 14.84 11.36 3.98
CA ASN A 548 15.93 10.48 4.42
C ASN A 548 16.77 10.06 3.20
N ALA A 549 18.08 10.35 3.24
CA ALA A 549 19.02 10.01 2.17
C ALA A 549 19.01 8.51 1.81
N LYS A 550 18.85 7.63 2.81
CA LYS A 550 18.75 6.18 2.59
C LYS A 550 17.54 5.80 1.72
N VAL A 551 16.41 6.49 1.88
CA VAL A 551 15.20 6.23 1.09
C VAL A 551 15.39 6.67 -0.36
N ILE A 552 16.12 7.75 -0.58
CA ILE A 552 16.46 8.23 -1.93
C ILE A 552 17.36 7.23 -2.65
N GLU A 553 18.34 6.65 -1.96
CA GLU A 553 19.32 5.73 -2.52
C GLU A 553 18.77 4.31 -2.72
N ASP A 554 18.20 3.71 -1.66
CA ASP A 554 17.87 2.28 -1.65
C ASP A 554 16.39 1.99 -1.99
N TYR A 555 15.48 2.93 -1.70
CA TYR A 555 14.03 2.69 -1.69
C TYR A 555 13.26 3.66 -2.59
N TRP A 556 13.76 3.85 -3.81
CA TRP A 556 13.29 4.87 -4.76
C TRP A 556 11.78 4.81 -5.04
N TRP A 557 11.18 3.61 -5.06
CA TRP A 557 9.75 3.44 -5.33
C TRP A 557 8.85 4.15 -4.32
N ARG A 558 9.31 4.31 -3.07
CA ARG A 558 8.55 4.95 -1.99
C ARG A 558 8.21 6.41 -2.29
N TRP A 559 9.08 7.12 -3.01
CA TRP A 559 8.89 8.55 -3.31
C TRP A 559 8.65 8.84 -4.80
N VAL A 560 9.22 8.05 -5.71
CA VAL A 560 9.10 8.29 -7.16
C VAL A 560 7.65 8.12 -7.64
N PHE A 561 6.97 7.03 -7.25
CA PHE A 561 5.58 6.80 -7.65
C PHE A 561 4.61 7.90 -7.16
N PRO A 562 4.59 8.29 -5.87
CA PRO A 562 3.76 9.40 -5.43
C PRO A 562 4.17 10.74 -6.06
N ALA A 563 5.47 11.01 -6.24
CA ALA A 563 5.93 12.28 -6.83
C ALA A 563 5.48 12.43 -8.30
N ILE A 564 5.69 11.40 -9.11
CA ILE A 564 5.27 11.39 -10.52
C ILE A 564 3.76 11.50 -10.62
N THR A 565 3.01 10.76 -9.81
CA THR A 565 1.54 10.79 -9.85
C THR A 565 1.00 12.18 -9.47
N LEU A 566 1.50 12.77 -8.38
CA LEU A 566 1.15 14.13 -7.98
C LEU A 566 1.52 15.15 -9.06
N GLY A 567 2.72 15.04 -9.63
CA GLY A 567 3.22 15.92 -10.69
C GLY A 567 2.38 15.85 -11.96
N ILE A 568 2.16 14.65 -12.50
CA ILE A 568 1.33 14.44 -13.70
C ILE A 568 -0.10 14.94 -13.46
N CYS A 569 -0.70 14.62 -12.31
CA CYS A 569 -2.05 15.07 -11.98
C CYS A 569 -2.13 16.60 -11.93
N THR A 570 -1.15 17.26 -11.30
CA THR A 570 -1.07 18.72 -11.17
C THR A 570 -0.89 19.39 -12.53
N ILE A 571 0.03 18.88 -13.36
CA ILE A 571 0.24 19.39 -14.73
C ILE A 571 -1.03 19.23 -15.55
N SER A 572 -1.67 18.05 -15.47
CA SER A 572 -2.90 17.77 -16.20
C SER A 572 -4.00 18.78 -15.88
N ILE A 573 -4.23 19.08 -14.59
CA ILE A 573 -5.22 20.07 -14.15
C ILE A 573 -4.85 21.49 -14.63
N ASN A 574 -3.58 21.89 -14.56
CA ASN A 574 -3.16 23.21 -15.06
C ASN A 574 -3.38 23.34 -16.57
N CYS A 575 -3.04 22.32 -17.36
CA CYS A 575 -3.34 22.28 -18.79
C CYS A 575 -4.83 22.42 -19.08
N VAL A 576 -5.70 21.81 -18.27
CA VAL A 576 -7.17 22.01 -18.37
C VAL A 576 -7.54 23.46 -18.08
N GLY A 577 -6.98 24.06 -17.03
CA GLY A 577 -7.24 25.45 -16.64
C GLY A 577 -6.81 26.46 -17.71
N ASP A 578 -5.60 26.29 -18.26
CA ASP A 578 -5.06 27.14 -19.32
C ASP A 578 -5.84 26.98 -20.62
N GLY A 579 -6.18 25.75 -21.02
CA GLY A 579 -7.02 25.52 -22.20
C GLY A 579 -8.42 26.13 -22.05
N LEU A 580 -9.02 26.06 -20.85
CA LEU A 580 -10.28 26.74 -20.56
C LEU A 580 -10.13 28.26 -20.65
N ARG A 581 -8.99 28.82 -20.25
CA ARG A 581 -8.71 30.25 -20.35
C ARG A 581 -8.60 30.69 -21.81
N ASP A 582 -7.80 29.96 -22.59
CA ASP A 582 -7.53 30.28 -23.99
C ASP A 582 -8.77 30.11 -24.86
N ALA A 583 -9.62 29.12 -24.55
CA ALA A 583 -10.89 28.92 -25.24
C ALA A 583 -11.88 30.08 -25.07
N VAL A 584 -11.67 30.92 -24.06
CA VAL A 584 -12.60 31.97 -23.59
C VAL A 584 -12.09 33.36 -23.95
N ASP A 585 -10.79 33.51 -24.14
CA ASP A 585 -10.21 34.74 -24.65
C ASP A 585 -10.49 34.86 -26.16
N PRO A 586 -11.31 35.83 -26.62
CA PRO A 586 -11.62 36.01 -28.04
C PRO A 586 -10.40 36.38 -28.90
N LYS A 587 -9.25 36.74 -28.29
CA LYS A 587 -7.99 37.06 -29.00
C LYS A 587 -7.02 35.89 -29.10
N SER A 588 -7.33 34.73 -28.53
CA SER A 588 -6.44 33.57 -28.58
C SER A 588 -6.26 33.03 -30.01
N ASN A 589 -7.30 33.13 -30.85
CA ASN A 589 -7.27 32.70 -32.26
C ASN A 589 -6.45 33.61 -33.20
N GLU A 590 -5.94 34.76 -32.73
CA GLU A 590 -5.09 35.68 -33.51
C GLU A 590 -3.57 35.46 -33.28
N ARG A 591 -3.18 34.57 -32.37
CA ARG A 591 -1.78 34.23 -32.05
C ARG A 591 -1.42 32.85 -32.59
#